data_AF-A0A950QU86-F1
#
_entry.id   AF-A0A950QU86-F1
#
_cell.length_a   1.000
_cell.length_b   1.000
_cell.length_c   1.000
_cell.angle_alpha   90.00
_cell.angle_beta   90.00
_cell.angle_gamma   90.00
#
_symmetry.space_group_name_H-M   'P 1'
#
loop_
_entity.id
_entity.type
_entity.pdbx_description
1 polymer ?
#
loop_
_entity_poly.entity_id
_entity_poly.type
_entity_poly.pdbx_seq_one_letter_code
_entity_poly.pdbx_strand_id
1 'polypeptide(L)'
;MSDRSDLVLQQHRVYVLRHFELRSTGEVVCSGYARSNPEKIIAARFPKAEIISSWQEVEDTRKLPWPLEIISFRAVRLIGKRFRFSLNCIDLQREWESEWPELLSEPE
;
A
#
# COMPACT_ATOMS: atom_id res chain seq x y z
N MET A 1 -11.38 21.82 -6.39
CA MET A 1 -10.04 21.32 -6.05
C MET A 1 -10.24 20.19 -5.05
N SER A 2 -10.58 19.02 -5.57
CA SER A 2 -10.75 17.80 -4.77
C SER A 2 -9.34 17.35 -4.41
N ASP A 3 -8.95 17.58 -3.17
CA ASP A 3 -7.56 17.51 -2.73
C ASP A 3 -7.01 16.11 -2.98
N ARG A 4 -5.75 16.01 -3.44
CA ARG A 4 -5.05 14.73 -3.64
C ARG A 4 -5.13 13.83 -2.39
N SER A 5 -5.27 14.44 -1.23
CA SER A 5 -5.54 13.85 0.08
C SER A 5 -6.82 13.00 0.11
N ASP A 6 -7.91 13.45 -0.51
CA ASP A 6 -9.19 12.72 -0.54
C ASP A 6 -9.12 11.47 -1.44
N LEU A 7 -8.34 11.54 -2.53
CA LEU A 7 -8.05 10.38 -3.38
C LEU A 7 -7.20 9.33 -2.63
N VAL A 8 -6.18 9.78 -1.89
CA VAL A 8 -5.35 8.90 -1.05
C VAL A 8 -6.19 8.28 0.08
N LEU A 9 -7.06 9.05 0.73
CA LEU A 9 -7.99 8.55 1.76
C LEU A 9 -9.04 7.58 1.20
N GLN A 10 -9.60 7.84 0.02
CA GLN A 10 -10.53 6.93 -0.65
C GLN A 10 -9.86 5.61 -1.08
N GLN A 11 -8.57 5.63 -1.42
CA GLN A 11 -7.78 4.45 -1.77
C GLN A 11 -7.50 3.54 -0.57
N HIS A 12 -7.47 4.07 0.66
CA HIS A 12 -7.07 3.33 1.86
C HIS A 12 -8.21 2.68 2.68
N ARG A 13 -9.45 2.67 2.16
CA ARG A 13 -10.60 1.97 2.80
C ARG A 13 -10.44 0.45 2.96
N VAL A 14 -9.30 -0.11 2.53
CA VAL A 14 -8.97 -1.54 2.63
C VAL A 14 -8.32 -1.91 3.97
N TYR A 15 -7.76 -0.93 4.67
CA TYR A 15 -7.16 -1.11 5.98
C TYR A 15 -8.06 -0.55 7.07
N VAL A 16 -8.14 -1.24 8.22
CA VAL A 16 -8.67 -0.61 9.44
C VAL A 16 -7.56 0.27 9.99
N LEU A 17 -7.52 1.52 9.54
CA LEU A 17 -6.46 2.46 9.87
C LEU A 17 -6.51 2.82 11.35
N ARG A 18 -5.37 2.66 12.03
CA ARG A 18 -5.12 3.23 13.38
C ARG A 18 -4.48 4.60 13.27
N HIS A 19 -3.59 4.78 12.28
CA HIS A 19 -2.84 6.01 12.07
C HIS A 19 -2.63 6.25 10.57
N PHE A 20 -2.67 7.51 10.16
CA PHE A 20 -2.41 7.97 8.80
C PHE A 20 -1.74 9.34 8.86
N GLU A 21 -0.61 9.47 8.16
CA GLU A 21 0.16 10.70 8.02
C GLU A 21 0.58 10.87 6.56
N LEU A 22 0.29 12.04 5.98
CA LEU A 22 0.90 12.49 4.73
C LEU A 22 2.00 13.50 5.08
N ARG A 23 3.25 13.14 4.79
CA ARG A 23 4.40 13.98 5.07
C ARG A 23 4.60 15.04 4.00
N SER A 24 5.28 16.13 4.35
CA SER A 24 5.61 17.22 3.42
C SER A 24 6.46 16.77 2.22
N THR A 25 7.12 15.62 2.33
CA THR A 25 7.86 14.96 1.25
C THR A 25 6.96 14.23 0.25
N GLY A 26 5.65 14.12 0.51
CA GLY A 26 4.71 13.30 -0.26
C GLY A 26 4.73 11.81 0.13
N GLU A 27 5.50 11.44 1.17
CA GLU A 27 5.47 10.10 1.75
C GLU A 27 4.14 9.90 2.51
N VAL A 28 3.44 8.82 2.21
CA VAL A 28 2.29 8.36 3.00
C VAL A 28 2.76 7.32 3.99
N VAL A 29 2.47 7.53 5.27
CA VAL A 29 2.71 6.55 6.34
C VAL A 29 1.38 6.17 6.98
N CYS A 30 1.06 4.87 7.03
CA CYS A 30 -0.09 4.41 7.79
C CYS A 30 0.16 3.13 8.57
N SER A 31 -0.60 2.94 9.64
CA SER A 31 -0.64 1.72 10.43
C SER A 31 -2.09 1.29 10.66
N GLY A 32 -2.31 -0.01 10.88
CA GLY A 32 -3.67 -0.54 10.93
C GLY A 32 -3.72 -2.06 10.85
N TYR A 33 -4.84 -2.58 10.39
CA TYR A 33 -5.02 -4.02 10.18
C TYR A 33 -5.34 -4.33 8.71
N ALA A 34 -4.61 -5.27 8.13
CA ALA A 34 -4.91 -5.84 6.82
C ALA A 34 -5.87 -7.02 7.01
N ARG A 35 -7.08 -6.93 6.44
CA ARG A 35 -8.09 -8.00 6.49
C ARG A 35 -7.92 -9.04 5.36
N SER A 36 -6.97 -8.82 4.46
CA SER A 36 -6.71 -9.68 3.29
C SER A 36 -5.24 -9.64 2.90
N ASN A 37 -4.81 -10.61 2.11
CA ASN A 37 -3.45 -10.72 1.61
C ASN A 37 -2.98 -9.39 0.99
N PRO A 38 -1.82 -8.83 1.39
CA PRO A 38 -1.36 -7.55 0.88
C PRO A 38 -1.18 -7.51 -0.63
N GLU A 39 -0.79 -8.63 -1.24
CA GLU A 39 -0.64 -8.75 -2.69
C GLU A 39 -1.99 -8.56 -3.39
N LYS A 40 -3.08 -9.09 -2.83
CA LYS A 40 -4.43 -8.82 -3.35
C LYS A 40 -4.83 -7.36 -3.19
N ILE A 41 -4.44 -6.73 -2.07
CA ILE A 41 -4.73 -5.33 -1.80
C ILE A 41 -4.00 -4.42 -2.79
N ILE A 42 -2.70 -4.68 -3.01
CA ILE A 42 -1.87 -3.94 -3.94
C ILE A 42 -2.31 -4.19 -5.38
N ALA A 43 -2.47 -5.45 -5.81
CA ALA A 43 -2.86 -5.79 -7.18
C ALA A 43 -4.23 -5.23 -7.60
N ALA A 44 -5.18 -5.12 -6.65
CA ALA A 44 -6.50 -4.53 -6.93
C ALA A 44 -6.43 -3.03 -7.28
N ARG A 45 -5.34 -2.33 -6.92
CA ARG A 45 -5.18 -0.88 -7.10
C ARG A 45 -4.02 -0.51 -8.02
N PHE A 46 -2.99 -1.33 -8.01
CA PHE A 46 -1.77 -1.22 -8.79
C PHE A 46 -1.59 -2.54 -9.54
N PRO A 47 -2.37 -2.79 -10.61
CA PRO A 47 -2.35 -4.06 -11.33
C PRO A 47 -1.01 -4.35 -12.01
N LYS A 48 -0.17 -3.31 -12.19
CA LYS A 48 1.20 -3.40 -12.68
C LYS A 48 2.23 -3.32 -11.54
N ALA A 49 1.85 -3.66 -10.31
CA ALA A 49 2.79 -3.67 -9.20
C ALA A 49 3.66 -4.93 -9.27
N GLU A 50 4.97 -4.73 -9.27
CA GLU A 50 5.97 -5.78 -9.26
C GLU A 50 6.59 -5.88 -7.87
N ILE A 51 6.70 -7.09 -7.33
CA ILE A 51 7.40 -7.32 -6.06
C ILE A 51 8.89 -7.14 -6.32
N ILE A 52 9.52 -6.19 -5.63
CA ILE A 52 10.96 -5.96 -5.72
C ILE A 52 11.72 -6.59 -4.53
N SER A 53 11.04 -6.79 -3.41
CA SER A 53 11.60 -7.43 -2.22
C SER A 53 10.49 -8.10 -1.41
N SER A 54 10.79 -9.27 -0.87
CA SER A 54 9.84 -10.06 -0.09
C SER A 54 10.55 -10.83 1.01
N TRP A 55 10.05 -10.68 2.23
CA TRP A 55 10.42 -11.48 3.38
C TRP A 55 9.16 -11.94 4.13
N GLN A 56 9.19 -13.13 4.67
CA GLN A 56 8.12 -13.67 5.51
C GLN A 56 8.69 -14.78 6.39
N GLU A 57 8.21 -14.86 7.64
CA GLU A 57 8.62 -15.90 8.58
C GLU A 57 8.06 -17.28 8.19
N VAL A 58 6.82 -17.31 7.72
CA VAL A 58 6.13 -18.54 7.28
C VAL A 58 6.13 -18.65 5.76
N GLU A 59 6.53 -19.81 5.20
CA GLU A 59 6.53 -20.06 3.75
C GLU A 59 5.13 -19.95 3.10
N ASP A 60 4.07 -20.28 3.83
CA ASP A 60 2.68 -20.19 3.36
C ASP A 60 1.94 -19.02 4.03
N THR A 61 1.69 -17.96 3.26
CA THR A 61 0.99 -16.75 3.72
C THR A 61 -0.46 -17.00 4.15
N ARG A 62 -1.05 -18.16 3.82
CA ARG A 62 -2.37 -18.58 4.30
C ARG A 62 -2.36 -18.96 5.79
N LYS A 63 -1.19 -19.28 6.35
CA LYS A 63 -1.00 -19.63 7.76
C LYS A 63 -0.80 -18.42 8.66
N LEU A 64 -0.71 -17.22 8.10
CA LEU A 64 -0.57 -15.99 8.87
C LEU A 64 -1.83 -15.71 9.71
N PRO A 65 -1.68 -15.14 10.92
CA PRO A 65 -2.80 -14.84 11.81
C PRO A 65 -3.58 -13.61 11.33
N TRP A 66 -4.60 -13.84 10.50
CA TRP A 66 -5.46 -12.77 9.99
C TRP A 66 -6.41 -12.21 11.08
N PRO A 67 -6.63 -10.88 11.17
CA PRO A 67 -6.03 -9.84 10.33
C PRO A 67 -4.58 -9.51 10.73
N LEU A 68 -3.72 -9.29 9.74
CA LEU A 68 -2.33 -8.91 9.99
C LEU A 68 -2.26 -7.50 10.57
N GLU A 69 -1.51 -7.35 11.67
CA GLU A 69 -1.16 -6.04 12.20
C GLU A 69 -0.08 -5.39 11.33
N ILE A 70 -0.44 -4.24 10.77
CA ILE A 70 0.45 -3.41 9.95
C ILE A 70 1.18 -2.48 10.91
N ILE A 71 2.48 -2.75 11.09
CA ILE A 71 3.38 -1.86 11.83
C ILE A 71 3.57 -0.57 11.03
N SER A 72 3.82 -0.71 9.72
CA SER A 72 3.93 0.44 8.83
C SER A 72 3.64 0.07 7.39
N PHE A 73 2.93 0.96 6.69
CA PHE A 73 2.85 0.98 5.25
C PHE A 73 3.37 2.34 4.75
N ARG A 74 4.29 2.31 3.80
CA ARG A 74 4.91 3.48 3.19
C ARG A 74 4.65 3.51 1.70
N ALA A 75 4.34 4.67 1.16
CA ALA A 75 4.31 4.91 -0.28
C ALA A 75 5.22 6.11 -0.60
N VAL A 76 6.24 5.89 -1.42
CA VAL A 76 7.22 6.91 -1.83
C VAL A 76 7.21 7.03 -3.34
N ARG A 77 7.10 8.26 -3.84
CA ARG A 77 7.24 8.54 -5.27
C ARG A 77 8.71 8.46 -5.68
N LEU A 78 8.99 7.65 -6.70
CA LEU A 78 10.29 7.59 -7.35
C LEU A 78 10.36 8.59 -8.52
N ILE A 79 11.54 8.77 -9.10
CA ILE A 79 11.73 9.62 -10.28
C ILE A 79 10.76 9.18 -11.40
N GLY A 80 10.02 10.14 -11.97
CA GLY A 80 9.00 9.90 -13.00
C GLY A 80 7.59 9.64 -12.45
N LYS A 81 6.95 8.56 -12.95
CA LYS A 81 5.59 8.11 -12.58
C LYS A 81 5.58 6.83 -11.72
N ARG A 82 6.75 6.37 -11.24
CA ARG A 82 6.89 5.14 -10.44
C ARG A 82 6.75 5.44 -8.95
N PHE A 83 6.23 4.46 -8.21
CA PHE A 83 6.03 4.50 -6.77
C PHE A 83 6.59 3.24 -6.17
N ARG A 84 7.19 3.37 -4.99
CA ARG A 84 7.58 2.25 -4.14
C ARG A 84 6.63 2.17 -2.96
N PHE A 85 6.09 0.98 -2.75
CA PHE A 85 5.24 0.65 -1.61
C PHE A 85 6.00 -0.30 -0.72
N SER A 86 6.11 0.00 0.57
CA SER A 86 6.71 -0.91 1.55
C SER A 86 5.68 -1.21 2.63
N LEU A 87 5.30 -2.47 2.76
CA LEU A 87 4.49 -2.97 3.85
C LEU A 87 5.36 -3.73 4.84
N ASN A 88 5.21 -3.39 6.11
CA ASN A 88 5.85 -4.06 7.22
C ASN A 88 4.78 -4.49 8.24
N CYS A 89 4.71 -5.79 8.47
CA CYS A 89 3.93 -6.47 9.49
C CYS A 89 4.89 -7.29 10.37
N ILE A 90 4.42 -7.84 11.49
CA ILE A 90 5.28 -8.60 12.43
C ILE A 90 6.01 -9.77 11.73
N ASP A 91 5.30 -10.56 10.93
CA ASP A 91 5.83 -11.78 10.30
C ASP A 91 6.01 -11.66 8.78
N LEU A 92 5.83 -10.45 8.23
CA LEU A 92 5.78 -10.23 6.78
C LEU A 92 6.28 -8.84 6.41
N GLN A 93 7.25 -8.80 5.49
CA GLN A 93 7.67 -7.59 4.82
C GLN A 93 7.54 -7.78 3.31
N ARG A 94 6.98 -6.76 2.66
CA ARG A 94 6.81 -6.76 1.21
C ARG A 94 7.09 -5.38 0.65
N GLU A 95 7.81 -5.34 -0.45
CA GLU A 95 8.00 -4.13 -1.22
C GLU A 95 7.58 -4.33 -2.67
N TRP A 96 6.84 -3.35 -3.18
CA TRP A 96 6.40 -3.31 -4.56
C TRP A 96 6.86 -2.03 -5.22
N GLU A 97 7.12 -2.10 -6.52
CA GLU A 97 7.15 -0.92 -7.36
C GLU A 97 6.00 -0.98 -8.37
N SER A 98 5.37 0.16 -8.61
CA SER A 98 4.39 0.27 -9.68
C SER A 98 4.41 1.65 -10.30
N GLU A 99 4.06 1.73 -11.57
CA GLU A 99 3.64 3.00 -12.16
C GLU A 99 2.31 3.40 -11.52
N TRP A 100 2.11 4.70 -11.26
CA TRP A 100 0.80 5.18 -10.83
C TRP A 100 -0.24 4.73 -11.86
N PRO A 101 -1.39 4.17 -11.45
CA PRO A 101 -2.49 4.01 -12.39
C PRO A 101 -2.73 5.40 -12.96
N GLU A 102 -2.65 5.55 -14.28
CA GLU A 102 -3.07 6.80 -14.91
C GLU A 102 -4.42 7.13 -14.28
N LEU A 103 -4.49 8.28 -13.59
CA LEU A 103 -5.74 8.75 -13.01
C LEU A 103 -6.75 8.59 -14.14
N LEU A 104 -7.71 7.67 -13.97
CA LEU A 104 -8.77 7.50 -14.95
C LEU A 104 -9.27 8.91 -15.19
N SER A 105 -8.96 9.45 -16.38
CA SER A 105 -9.42 10.74 -16.80
C SER A 105 -10.91 10.72 -16.52
N GLU A 106 -11.40 11.64 -15.68
CA GLU A 106 -12.84 11.75 -15.48
C GLU A 106 -13.48 11.81 -16.88
N PRO A 107 -14.49 10.98 -17.17
CA PRO A 107 -15.22 11.15 -18.42
C PRO A 107 -15.80 12.58 -18.40
N GLU A 108 -15.51 13.33 -19.47
CA GLU A 108 -16.04 14.67 -19.73
C GLU A 108 -17.56 14.77 -19.56
#